data_AF-A0A2S5GI50-F1
#
_entry.id   AF-A0A2S5GI50-F1
#
_cell.length_a   1.000
_cell.length_b   1.000
_cell.length_c   1.000
_cell.angle_alpha   90.00
_cell.angle_beta   90.00
_cell.angle_gamma   90.00
#
_symmetry.space_group_name_H-M   'P 1'
#
loop_
_entity.id
_entity.type
_entity.pdbx_description
1 polymer ?
#
loop_
_entity_poly.entity_id
_entity_poly.type
_entity_poly.pdbx_seq_one_letter_code
_entity_poly.pdbx_strand_id
1 'polypeptide(L)'
;MNSYAEASAAASGHESQAYGLCAAFGCCLPGTLTMSTQGAQDWHCRLHFGAPRSEFDDISARAQNRKALFTAAYWLVNRPKGDSVSRKVLDRIEALGRADILASAAKAEKLTAYHLGAYMLRVLGDECRQPQAHMGTPKPAGPTWLDQNQTEEAEA
;
A
#
# COMPACT_ATOMS: atom_id res chain seq x y z
N MET A 1 -10.65 -38.28 -13.31
CA MET A 1 -10.12 -36.92 -13.09
C MET A 1 -11.04 -35.98 -13.85
N ASN A 2 -11.74 -35.07 -13.15
CA ASN A 2 -12.90 -34.34 -13.67
C ASN A 2 -12.47 -33.12 -14.49
N SER A 3 -12.75 -33.13 -15.80
CA SER A 3 -12.36 -32.06 -16.76
C SER A 3 -12.90 -30.67 -16.41
N TYR A 4 -13.97 -30.59 -15.61
CA TYR A 4 -14.53 -29.33 -15.12
C TYR A 4 -13.61 -28.57 -14.13
N ALA A 5 -12.81 -29.29 -13.35
CA ALA A 5 -11.86 -28.68 -12.43
C ALA A 5 -10.66 -28.08 -13.18
N GLU A 6 -10.20 -28.76 -14.23
CA GLU A 6 -9.11 -28.28 -15.08
C GLU A 6 -9.53 -27.08 -15.93
N ALA A 7 -10.77 -27.07 -16.45
CA ALA A 7 -11.29 -25.93 -17.22
C ALA A 7 -11.48 -24.66 -16.37
N SER A 8 -11.84 -24.82 -15.09
CA SER A 8 -11.97 -23.69 -14.16
C SER A 8 -10.61 -23.10 -13.79
N ALA A 9 -9.59 -23.94 -13.64
CA ALA A 9 -8.22 -23.52 -13.39
C ALA A 9 -7.55 -22.85 -14.61
N ALA A 10 -7.94 -23.24 -15.82
CA ALA A 10 -7.41 -22.67 -17.06
C ALA A 10 -8.00 -21.29 -17.41
N ALA A 11 -9.20 -20.97 -16.91
CA ALA A 11 -9.85 -19.66 -17.11
C ALA A 11 -9.36 -18.59 -16.12
N SER A 12 -8.84 -18.98 -14.96
CA SER A 12 -8.07 -18.10 -14.09
C SER A 12 -6.63 -18.04 -14.59
N GLY A 13 -6.26 -16.99 -15.32
CA GLY A 13 -4.87 -16.74 -15.75
C GLY A 13 -3.89 -16.72 -14.57
N HIS A 14 -3.46 -17.89 -14.13
CA HIS A 14 -2.49 -18.10 -13.07
C HIS A 14 -1.11 -17.82 -13.64
N GLU A 15 -0.79 -16.54 -13.83
CA GLU A 15 0.60 -16.14 -13.71
C GLU A 15 1.07 -16.52 -12.31
N SER A 16 2.22 -17.18 -12.21
CA SER A 16 2.82 -17.55 -10.93
C SER A 16 3.21 -16.27 -10.18
N GLN A 17 2.28 -15.71 -9.42
CA GLN A 17 2.64 -14.66 -8.48
C GLN A 17 3.62 -15.23 -7.46
N ALA A 18 4.65 -14.45 -7.14
CA ALA A 18 5.62 -14.85 -6.14
C ALA A 18 4.90 -15.16 -4.82
N TYR A 19 5.18 -16.33 -4.27
CA TYR A 19 4.56 -16.84 -3.05
C TYR A 19 4.57 -15.78 -1.93
N GLY A 20 3.40 -15.51 -1.35
CA GLY A 20 3.24 -14.55 -0.25
C GLY A 20 2.98 -13.09 -0.66
N LEU A 21 2.88 -12.76 -1.95
CA LEU A 21 2.43 -11.44 -2.41
C LEU A 21 0.91 -11.36 -2.55
N CYS A 22 0.41 -10.12 -2.56
CA CYS A 22 -0.99 -9.82 -2.80
C CYS A 22 -1.38 -10.03 -4.26
N ALA A 23 -2.54 -10.66 -4.48
CA ALA A 23 -3.11 -10.96 -5.80
C ALA A 23 -3.45 -9.75 -6.68
N ALA A 24 -3.54 -8.55 -6.10
CA ALA A 24 -3.66 -7.32 -6.88
C ALA A 24 -2.33 -6.99 -7.59
N PHE A 25 -2.39 -6.87 -8.92
CA PHE A 25 -1.22 -6.64 -9.76
C PHE A 25 -0.47 -5.37 -9.33
N GLY A 26 0.86 -5.47 -9.21
CA GLY A 26 1.71 -4.35 -8.81
C GLY A 26 1.64 -3.97 -7.32
N CYS A 27 0.86 -4.67 -6.48
CA CYS A 27 0.85 -4.41 -5.04
C CYS A 27 2.16 -4.88 -4.38
N CYS A 28 2.78 -4.02 -3.56
CA CYS A 28 4.02 -4.35 -2.84
C CYS A 28 3.81 -5.01 -1.48
N LEU A 29 2.57 -5.31 -1.10
CA LEU A 29 2.23 -5.83 0.23
C LEU A 29 2.00 -7.34 0.21
N PRO A 30 2.26 -8.03 1.33
CA PRO A 30 2.02 -9.47 1.41
C PRO A 30 0.53 -9.80 1.35
N GLY A 31 0.20 -10.91 0.70
CA GLY A 31 -1.13 -11.51 0.72
C GLY A 31 -1.37 -12.18 2.07
N THR A 32 -2.44 -11.80 2.78
CA THR A 32 -2.70 -12.28 4.15
C THR A 32 -4.13 -12.78 4.35
N LEU A 33 -5.04 -12.45 3.44
CA LEU A 33 -6.46 -12.76 3.53
C LEU A 33 -6.92 -13.38 2.22
N THR A 34 -7.72 -14.43 2.29
CA THR A 34 -8.34 -15.07 1.13
C THR A 34 -9.79 -15.38 1.45
N MET A 35 -10.67 -15.32 0.44
CA MET A 35 -12.07 -15.76 0.57
C MET A 35 -12.17 -17.24 0.16
N SER A 36 -11.33 -18.09 0.75
CA SER A 36 -11.25 -19.52 0.42
C SER A 36 -12.56 -20.27 0.65
N THR A 37 -13.38 -19.80 1.59
CA THR A 37 -14.73 -20.33 1.86
C THR A 37 -15.74 -20.02 0.75
N GLN A 38 -15.42 -19.10 -0.17
CA GLN A 38 -16.22 -18.75 -1.35
C GLN A 38 -15.59 -19.25 -2.65
N GLY A 39 -14.58 -20.13 -2.56
CA GLY A 39 -13.89 -20.72 -3.72
C GLY A 39 -12.78 -19.86 -4.30
N ALA A 40 -12.53 -18.65 -3.80
CA ALA A 40 -11.42 -17.81 -4.23
C ALA A 40 -10.09 -18.36 -3.69
N GLN A 41 -9.11 -18.56 -4.58
CA GLN A 41 -7.75 -18.98 -4.20
C GLN A 41 -6.78 -17.80 -4.07
N ASP A 42 -7.21 -16.62 -4.47
CA ASP A 42 -6.39 -15.41 -4.45
C ASP A 42 -6.19 -14.92 -3.01
N TRP A 43 -4.94 -14.62 -2.68
CA TRP A 43 -4.56 -14.02 -1.41
C TRP A 43 -4.37 -12.52 -1.59
N HIS A 44 -5.20 -11.72 -0.94
CA HIS A 44 -5.10 -10.27 -0.95
C HIS A 44 -4.49 -9.75 0.35
N CYS A 45 -3.79 -8.62 0.27
CA CYS A 45 -3.45 -7.84 1.46
C CYS A 45 -4.70 -7.16 2.04
N ARG A 46 -4.60 -6.65 3.26
CA ARG A 46 -5.67 -5.87 3.93
C ARG A 46 -6.21 -4.67 3.14
N LEU A 47 -5.47 -4.17 2.15
CA LEU A 47 -5.89 -3.02 1.34
C LEU A 47 -6.86 -3.44 0.23
N HIS A 48 -6.57 -4.56 -0.42
CA HIS A 48 -7.33 -5.06 -1.57
C HIS A 48 -8.45 -6.02 -1.16
N PHE A 49 -8.32 -6.67 -0.01
CA PHE A 49 -9.36 -7.57 0.48
C PHE A 49 -10.67 -6.81 0.71
N GLY A 50 -11.71 -7.20 -0.03
CA GLY A 50 -13.04 -6.58 0.00
C GLY A 50 -13.14 -5.22 -0.69
N ALA A 51 -12.09 -4.74 -1.36
CA ALA A 51 -12.20 -3.58 -2.24
C ALA A 51 -12.82 -3.99 -3.60
N PRO A 52 -13.57 -3.11 -4.29
CA PRO A 52 -14.03 -3.40 -5.63
C PRO A 52 -12.84 -3.43 -6.60
N ARG A 53 -12.90 -4.31 -7.62
CA ARG A 53 -11.80 -4.49 -8.58
C ARG A 53 -11.41 -3.19 -9.30
N SER A 54 -12.37 -2.30 -9.54
CA SER A 54 -12.16 -0.98 -10.15
C SER A 54 -11.24 -0.05 -9.35
N GLU A 55 -11.02 -0.30 -8.06
CA GLU A 55 -10.16 0.51 -7.20
C GLU A 55 -8.76 -0.09 -7.01
N PHE A 56 -8.49 -1.29 -7.53
CA PHE A 56 -7.24 -2.02 -7.24
C PHE A 56 -6.00 -1.29 -7.72
N ASP A 57 -6.03 -0.75 -8.94
CA ASP A 57 -4.88 -0.07 -9.53
C ASP A 57 -4.53 1.20 -8.73
N ASP A 58 -5.58 1.93 -8.34
CA ASP A 58 -5.53 3.12 -7.53
C ASP A 58 -4.95 2.86 -6.12
N ILE A 59 -5.44 1.80 -5.45
CA ILE A 59 -4.93 1.36 -4.15
C ILE A 59 -3.47 0.91 -4.28
N SER A 60 -3.14 0.16 -5.32
CA SER A 60 -1.78 -0.34 -5.59
C SER A 60 -0.79 0.79 -5.84
N ALA A 61 -1.17 1.79 -6.64
CA ALA A 61 -0.35 2.97 -6.89
C ALA A 61 -0.07 3.75 -5.60
N ARG A 62 -1.10 3.98 -4.77
CA ARG A 62 -0.96 4.65 -3.47
C ARG A 62 -0.07 3.87 -2.50
N ALA A 63 -0.19 2.54 -2.49
CA ALA A 63 0.63 1.66 -1.68
C ALA A 63 2.10 1.69 -2.13
N GLN A 64 2.36 1.67 -3.43
CA GLN A 64 3.72 1.74 -3.99
C GLN A 64 4.41 3.07 -3.65
N ASN A 65 3.70 4.20 -3.79
CA ASN A 65 4.21 5.52 -3.40
C ASN A 65 4.57 5.61 -1.91
N ARG A 66 3.99 4.74 -1.08
CA ARG A 66 4.22 4.66 0.38
C ARG A 66 4.99 3.40 0.79
N LYS A 67 5.60 2.68 -0.16
CA LYS A 67 6.24 1.37 0.10
C LYS A 67 7.23 1.42 1.27
N ALA A 68 8.08 2.44 1.35
CA ALA A 68 9.04 2.58 2.43
C ALA A 68 8.39 2.69 3.82
N LEU A 69 7.26 3.39 3.92
CA LEU A 69 6.48 3.52 5.16
C LEU A 69 5.82 2.20 5.55
N PHE A 70 5.26 1.48 4.57
CA PHE A 70 4.72 0.14 4.82
C PHE A 70 5.82 -0.83 5.28
N THR A 71 6.98 -0.85 4.63
CA THR A 71 8.12 -1.69 5.04
C THR A 71 8.56 -1.36 6.48
N ALA A 72 8.67 -0.08 6.84
CA ALA A 72 8.98 0.32 8.20
C ALA A 72 7.93 -0.16 9.21
N ALA A 73 6.64 -0.02 8.86
CA ALA A 73 5.53 -0.47 9.71
C ALA A 73 5.54 -2.00 9.90
N TYR A 74 5.77 -2.77 8.84
CA TYR A 74 5.90 -4.23 8.92
C TYR A 74 7.09 -4.65 9.78
N TRP A 75 8.22 -3.98 9.68
CA TRP A 75 9.37 -4.27 10.53
C TRP A 75 9.08 -3.98 12.01
N LEU A 76 8.37 -2.88 12.29
CA LEU A 76 7.97 -2.50 13.64
C LEU A 76 6.99 -3.49 14.30
N VAL A 77 5.98 -3.98 13.57
CA VAL A 77 5.02 -4.95 14.14
C VAL A 77 5.61 -6.34 14.38
N ASN A 78 6.70 -6.68 13.69
CA ASN A 78 7.39 -7.96 13.83
C ASN A 78 8.54 -7.91 14.86
N ARG A 79 8.73 -6.79 15.56
CA ARG A 79 9.66 -6.69 16.69
C ARG A 79 9.15 -7.50 17.90
N PRO A 80 10.05 -7.94 18.80
CA PRO A 80 9.66 -8.49 20.09
C PRO A 80 8.66 -7.58 20.83
N LYS A 81 7.66 -8.19 21.47
CA LYS A 81 6.64 -7.44 22.21
C LYS A 81 7.29 -6.67 23.36
N GLY A 82 6.98 -5.38 23.47
CA GLY A 82 7.51 -4.51 24.51
C GLY A 82 8.78 -3.74 24.11
N ASP A 83 9.36 -4.02 22.94
CA ASP A 83 10.49 -3.24 22.42
C ASP A 83 10.11 -1.75 22.30
N SER A 84 11.03 -0.89 22.73
CA SER A 84 10.94 0.54 22.51
C SER A 84 11.29 0.89 21.06
N VAL A 85 10.78 2.03 20.59
CA VAL A 85 11.13 2.54 19.26
C VAL A 85 12.45 3.29 19.36
N SER A 86 13.47 2.84 18.63
CA SER A 86 14.75 3.57 18.58
C SER A 86 14.60 4.94 17.92
N ARG A 87 15.35 5.93 18.37
CA ARG A 87 15.34 7.31 17.81
C ARG A 87 15.55 7.33 16.29
N LYS A 88 16.47 6.52 15.77
CA LYS A 88 16.75 6.38 14.33
C LYS A 88 15.51 6.04 13.49
N VAL A 89 14.57 5.29 14.04
CA VAL A 89 13.31 4.95 13.35
C VAL A 89 12.37 6.14 13.30
N LEU A 90 12.26 6.87 14.41
CA LEU A 90 11.47 8.10 14.50
C LEU A 90 11.99 9.13 13.48
N ASP A 91 13.30 9.39 13.48
CA ASP A 91 13.91 10.35 12.56
C ASP A 91 13.72 9.92 11.08
N ARG A 92 13.72 8.60 10.81
CA ARG A 92 13.44 8.10 9.45
C ARG A 92 11.99 8.28 9.02
N ILE A 93 11.03 8.09 9.92
CA ILE A 93 9.60 8.32 9.63
C ILE A 93 9.35 9.81 9.39
N GLU A 94 10.00 10.67 10.17
CA GLU A 94 9.97 12.12 9.97
C GLU A 94 10.58 12.52 8.61
N ALA A 95 11.74 11.97 8.25
CA ALA A 95 12.37 12.19 6.94
C ALA A 95 11.53 11.68 5.74
N LEU A 96 10.60 10.75 5.97
CA LEU A 96 9.62 10.31 4.97
C LEU A 96 8.38 11.25 4.92
N GLY A 97 8.44 12.40 5.59
CA GLY A 97 7.38 13.41 5.59
C GLY A 97 6.20 13.07 6.49
N ARG A 98 6.34 12.11 7.42
CA ARG A 98 5.24 11.60 8.25
C ARG A 98 5.38 11.91 9.74
N ALA A 99 5.79 13.14 10.06
CA ALA A 99 5.83 13.63 11.44
C ALA A 99 4.44 13.62 12.12
N ASP A 100 3.37 13.76 11.33
CA ASP A 100 1.97 13.67 11.76
C ASP A 100 1.63 12.33 12.45
N ILE A 101 2.18 11.23 11.94
CA ILE A 101 2.02 9.89 12.51
C ILE A 101 2.67 9.84 13.90
N LEU A 102 3.88 10.39 14.04
CA LEU A 102 4.63 10.37 15.29
C LEU A 102 3.95 11.22 16.36
N ALA A 103 3.51 12.43 16.00
CA ALA A 103 2.79 13.32 16.91
C ALA A 103 1.49 12.69 17.43
N SER A 104 0.78 11.95 16.57
CA SER A 104 -0.45 11.25 16.96
C SER A 104 -0.17 10.03 17.82
N ALA A 105 0.88 9.26 17.51
CA ALA A 105 1.27 8.09 18.28
C ALA A 105 1.82 8.44 19.68
N ALA A 106 2.46 9.61 19.83
CA ALA A 106 2.96 10.11 21.11
C ALA A 106 1.87 10.39 22.15
N LYS A 107 0.59 10.50 21.73
CA LYS A 107 -0.56 10.66 22.63
C LYS A 107 -0.94 9.35 23.35
N ALA A 108 -0.38 8.22 22.93
CA ALA A 108 -0.64 6.93 23.55
C ALA A 108 0.21 6.75 24.82
N GLU A 109 -0.40 6.27 25.90
CA GLU A 109 0.23 6.10 27.22
C GLU A 109 1.43 5.12 27.20
N LYS A 110 1.47 4.17 26.25
CA LYS A 110 2.58 3.20 26.08
C LYS A 110 2.91 2.97 24.60
N LEU A 111 3.79 3.81 24.04
CA LEU A 111 4.26 3.63 22.66
C LEU A 111 5.37 2.57 22.58
N THR A 112 4.99 1.36 22.18
CA THR A 112 5.95 0.30 21.83
C THR A 112 6.16 0.27 20.31
N ALA A 113 7.20 -0.42 19.84
CA ALA A 113 7.42 -0.68 18.42
C ALA A 113 6.19 -1.31 17.76
N TYR A 114 5.57 -2.28 18.43
CA TYR A 114 4.33 -2.90 17.96
C TYR A 114 3.19 -1.89 17.81
N HIS A 115 2.94 -1.04 18.82
CA HIS A 115 1.86 -0.05 18.76
C HIS A 115 2.08 0.99 17.66
N LEU A 116 3.32 1.47 17.49
CA LEU A 116 3.65 2.39 16.41
C LEU A 116 3.44 1.72 15.04
N GLY A 117 3.96 0.51 14.85
CA GLY A 117 3.80 -0.23 13.60
C GLY A 117 2.33 -0.50 13.27
N ALA A 118 1.53 -0.94 14.24
CA ALA A 118 0.10 -1.19 14.06
C ALA A 118 -0.66 0.10 13.72
N TYR A 119 -0.32 1.21 14.39
CA TYR A 119 -0.90 2.52 14.09
C TYR A 119 -0.55 2.99 12.67
N MET A 120 0.72 2.84 12.25
CA MET A 120 1.16 3.14 10.89
C MET A 120 0.39 2.32 9.85
N LEU A 121 0.30 0.99 10.03
CA LEU A 121 -0.44 0.12 9.10
C LEU A 121 -1.92 0.52 8.99
N ARG A 122 -2.51 1.00 10.08
CA ARG A 122 -3.89 1.51 10.08
C ARG A 122 -3.99 2.80 9.27
N VAL A 123 -3.24 3.84 9.63
CA VAL A 123 -3.29 5.14 8.96
C VAL A 123 -2.98 5.02 7.47
N LEU A 124 -1.88 4.36 7.12
CA LEU A 124 -1.49 4.16 5.72
C LEU A 124 -2.54 3.34 4.95
N GLY A 125 -3.14 2.34 5.63
CA GLY A 125 -4.16 1.51 5.02
C GLY A 125 -5.45 2.28 4.76
N ASP A 126 -5.88 3.12 5.69
CA ASP A 126 -7.05 3.96 5.55
C ASP A 126 -6.84 4.98 4.42
N GLU A 127 -5.68 5.64 4.37
CA GLU A 127 -5.29 6.56 3.28
C GLU A 127 -5.31 5.89 1.90
N CYS A 128 -4.81 4.65 1.80
CA CYS A 128 -4.79 3.95 0.51
C CYS A 128 -6.19 3.53 0.04
N ARG A 129 -7.14 3.34 0.96
CA ARG A 129 -8.52 2.92 0.65
C ARG A 129 -9.51 4.08 0.50
N GLN A 130 -9.12 5.31 0.80
CA GLN A 130 -10.00 6.46 0.60
C GLN A 130 -10.20 6.76 -0.90
N PRO A 131 -11.45 6.94 -1.38
CA PRO A 131 -11.74 7.34 -2.74
C PRO A 131 -11.10 8.70 -3.09
N GLN A 132 -10.53 8.81 -4.29
CA GLN A 132 -9.84 10.02 -4.75
C GLN A 132 -10.75 11.24 -5.01
N ALA A 133 -12.06 11.16 -4.77
CA ALA A 133 -12.97 12.30 -4.92
C ALA A 133 -12.55 13.55 -4.10
N HIS A 134 -11.62 13.39 -3.15
CA HIS A 134 -11.04 14.46 -2.34
C HIS A 134 -9.63 14.92 -2.75
N MET A 135 -8.97 14.26 -3.71
CA MET A 135 -7.78 14.83 -4.36
C MET A 135 -8.30 15.74 -5.46
N GLY A 136 -8.62 16.98 -5.11
CA GLY A 136 -9.03 18.00 -6.08
C GLY A 136 -8.11 17.99 -7.30
N THR A 137 -8.65 18.37 -8.46
CA THR A 137 -7.88 18.52 -9.70
C THR A 137 -6.51 19.12 -9.37
N PRO A 138 -5.40 18.46 -9.77
CA PRO A 138 -4.08 18.98 -9.48
C PRO A 138 -4.05 20.43 -9.92
N LYS A 139 -3.84 21.34 -8.95
CA LYS A 139 -3.64 22.76 -9.27
C LYS A 139 -2.49 22.77 -10.26
N PRO A 140 -2.62 23.38 -11.45
CA PRO A 140 -1.57 23.36 -12.44
C PRO A 140 -0.30 23.79 -11.75
N ALA A 141 0.64 22.85 -11.60
CA ALA A 141 1.97 23.21 -11.17
C ALA A 141 2.47 24.19 -12.23
N GLY A 142 3.01 25.33 -11.80
CA GLY A 142 3.71 26.22 -12.73
C GLY A 142 4.73 25.43 -13.56
N PRO A 143 5.29 26.03 -14.62
CA PRO A 143 6.10 25.33 -15.62
C PRO A 143 7.09 24.38 -14.94
N THR A 144 6.86 23.09 -15.17
CA THR A 144 7.67 22.01 -14.64
C THR A 144 8.91 21.85 -15.52
N TRP A 145 9.92 21.11 -15.04
CA TRP A 145 11.09 20.78 -15.84
C TRP A 145 10.74 19.98 -17.12
N LEU A 146 9.54 19.35 -17.18
CA LEU A 146 9.01 18.70 -18.38
C LEU A 146 8.62 19.71 -19.47
N ASP A 147 8.23 20.92 -19.08
CA ASP A 147 7.80 21.99 -19.98
C ASP A 147 8.99 22.74 -20.60
N GLN A 148 10.22 22.49 -20.13
CA GLN A 148 11.43 23.18 -20.60
C GLN A 148 11.94 22.68 -21.97
N ASN A 149 11.40 21.57 -22.48
CA ASN A 149 11.84 20.96 -23.75
C ASN A 149 10.79 21.06 -24.88
N GLN A 150 9.68 21.77 -24.69
CA GLN A 150 8.82 22.10 -25.81
C GLN A 150 9.50 23.20 -26.61
N THR A 151 10.32 22.76 -27.58
CA THR A 151 10.78 23.62 -28.66
C THR A 151 9.53 24.14 -29.33
N GLU A 152 9.31 25.46 -29.27
CA GLU A 152 8.20 26.12 -29.96
C GLU A 152 8.21 25.63 -31.41
N GLU A 153 7.19 24.85 -31.79
CA GLU A 153 6.88 24.61 -33.20
C GLU A 153 6.52 25.99 -33.77
N ALA A 154 7.55 26.64 -34.32
CA ALA A 154 7.39 27.87 -35.07
C ALA A 154 6.42 27.59 -36.21
N GLU A 155 5.30 28.31 -36.19
CA GLU A 155 4.25 28.35 -37.20
C GLU A 155 4.85 28.45 -38.61
N ALA A 156 4.35 27.60 -39.51
CA ALA A 156 4.59 27.66 -40.95
C ALA A 156 3.53 28.54 -41.64
#